data_AF-A0A0B1T039-F1
#
_entry.id   AF-A0A0B1T039-F1
#
_cell.length_a   1.000
_cell.length_b   1.000
_cell.length_c   1.000
_cell.angle_alpha   90.00
_cell.angle_beta   90.00
_cell.angle_gamma   90.00
#
_symmetry.space_group_name_H-M   'P 1'
#
loop_
_entity.id
_entity.type
_entity.pdbx_description
1 polymer ?
#
loop_
_entity_poly.entity_id
_entity_poly.type
_entity_poly.pdbx_seq_one_letter_code
_entity_poly.pdbx_strand_id
1 'polypeptide(L)'
;MAENERCYEEAKRHATKELERCRVHIRQEFEARRKRTEEAYQAEMDALRHKLDRRLKDLEQAQTDLAVDKFRRLSMDQSIRTRQEREKKMRDMNVSTKQVFDNERKRFSIGAEQMMEQNSWSTVKR
;
A
#
# COMPACT_ATOMS: atom_id res chain seq x y z
N MET A 1 -61.92 -34.51 -2.34
CA MET A 1 -61.32 -33.79 -1.18
C MET A 1 -59.88 -34.22 -0.94
N ALA A 2 -59.59 -35.52 -0.72
CA ALA A 2 -58.24 -36.01 -0.43
C ALA A 2 -57.16 -35.80 -1.52
N GLU A 3 -57.53 -35.86 -2.81
CA GLU A 3 -56.56 -35.64 -3.91
C GLU A 3 -56.14 -34.17 -4.03
N ASN A 4 -57.07 -33.24 -3.81
CA ASN A 4 -56.78 -31.80 -3.79
C ASN A 4 -55.84 -31.43 -2.62
N GLU A 5 -56.03 -32.05 -1.46
CA GLU A 5 -55.13 -31.87 -0.30
C GLU A 5 -53.73 -32.40 -0.57
N ARG A 6 -53.59 -33.55 -1.25
CA ARG A 6 -52.29 -34.10 -1.65
C ARG A 6 -51.57 -33.19 -2.65
N CYS A 7 -52.28 -32.73 -3.68
CA CYS A 7 -51.74 -31.79 -4.67
C CYS A 7 -51.27 -30.48 -4.02
N TYR A 8 -52.05 -29.96 -3.06
CA TYR A 8 -51.68 -28.77 -2.30
C TYR A 8 -50.41 -28.97 -1.45
N GLU A 9 -50.31 -30.07 -0.71
CA GLU A 9 -49.13 -30.36 0.10
C GLU A 9 -47.88 -30.62 -0.75
N GLU A 10 -48.00 -31.22 -1.93
CA GLU A 10 -46.91 -31.35 -2.89
C GLU A 10 -46.46 -29.99 -3.44
N ALA A 11 -47.40 -29.13 -3.84
CA ALA A 11 -47.12 -27.77 -4.29
C ALA A 11 -46.43 -26.94 -3.20
N LYS A 12 -46.89 -27.04 -1.96
CA LYS A 12 -46.30 -26.37 -0.79
C LYS A 12 -44.87 -26.87 -0.50
N ARG A 13 -44.63 -28.17 -0.59
CA ARG A 13 -43.28 -28.75 -0.46
C ARG A 13 -42.36 -28.26 -1.57
N HIS A 14 -42.84 -28.22 -2.81
CA HIS A 14 -42.09 -27.70 -3.94
C HIS A 14 -41.75 -26.21 -3.75
N ALA A 15 -42.73 -25.39 -3.40
CA ALA A 15 -42.52 -23.97 -3.11
C ALA A 15 -41.48 -23.74 -2.00
N THR A 16 -41.53 -24.56 -0.93
CA THR A 16 -40.54 -24.47 0.16
C THR A 16 -39.13 -24.82 -0.31
N LYS A 17 -38.98 -25.86 -1.14
CA LYS A 17 -37.68 -26.24 -1.72
C LYS A 17 -37.11 -25.14 -2.61
N GLU A 18 -37.94 -24.54 -3.47
CA GLU A 18 -37.52 -23.44 -4.32
C GLU A 18 -37.17 -22.18 -3.52
N LEU A 19 -37.93 -21.85 -2.48
CA LEU A 19 -37.59 -20.75 -1.56
C LEU A 19 -36.23 -20.96 -0.90
N GLU A 20 -35.92 -22.17 -0.43
CA GLU A 20 -34.60 -22.44 0.16
C GLU A 20 -33.47 -22.44 -0.87
N ARG A 21 -33.71 -22.92 -2.09
CA ARG A 21 -32.75 -22.77 -3.20
C ARG A 21 -32.43 -21.30 -3.47
N CYS A 22 -33.46 -20.46 -3.56
CA CYS A 22 -33.28 -19.01 -3.72
C CYS A 22 -32.51 -18.38 -2.57
N ARG A 23 -32.83 -18.74 -1.32
CA ARG A 23 -32.12 -18.24 -0.13
C ARG A 23 -30.64 -18.62 -0.13
N VAL A 24 -30.34 -19.88 -0.45
CA VAL A 24 -28.95 -20.37 -0.55
C VAL A 24 -28.22 -19.65 -1.66
N HIS A 25 -28.81 -19.52 -2.84
CA HIS A 25 -28.19 -18.85 -3.97
C HIS A 25 -27.89 -17.37 -3.65
N ILE A 26 -28.84 -16.65 -3.05
CA ILE A 26 -28.64 -15.26 -2.61
C ILE A 26 -27.46 -15.16 -1.64
N ARG A 27 -27.37 -16.04 -0.65
CA ARG A 27 -26.24 -16.03 0.31
C ARG A 27 -24.91 -16.29 -0.38
N GLN A 28 -24.85 -17.27 -1.27
CA GLN A 28 -23.64 -17.59 -2.02
C GLN A 28 -23.19 -16.42 -2.91
N GLU A 29 -24.12 -15.76 -3.60
CA GLU A 29 -23.81 -14.58 -4.41
C GLU A 29 -23.29 -13.42 -3.56
N PHE A 30 -23.89 -13.17 -2.39
CA PHE A 30 -23.39 -12.15 -1.46
C PHE A 30 -21.98 -12.48 -0.95
N GLU A 31 -21.73 -13.72 -0.53
CA GLU A 31 -20.41 -14.16 -0.07
C GLU A 31 -19.36 -14.08 -1.18
N ALA A 32 -19.70 -14.51 -2.39
CA ALA A 32 -18.82 -14.44 -3.55
C ALA A 32 -18.46 -12.98 -3.89
N ARG A 33 -19.44 -12.07 -3.87
CA ARG A 33 -19.20 -10.63 -4.08
C ARG A 33 -18.31 -10.05 -3.00
N ARG A 34 -18.60 -10.33 -1.72
CA ARG A 34 -17.79 -9.87 -0.59
C ARG A 34 -16.33 -10.32 -0.75
N LYS A 35 -16.12 -11.60 -1.07
CA LYS A 35 -14.77 -12.17 -1.25
C LYS A 35 -14.02 -11.49 -2.39
N ARG A 36 -14.67 -11.28 -3.55
CA ARG A 36 -14.06 -10.56 -4.68
C ARG A 36 -13.67 -9.13 -4.32
N THR A 37 -14.50 -8.42 -3.55
CA THR A 37 -14.18 -7.06 -3.10
C THR A 37 -12.98 -7.05 -2.15
N GLU A 38 -12.92 -8.00 -1.21
CA GLU A 38 -11.80 -8.14 -0.28
C GLU A 38 -10.49 -8.50 -1.00
N GLU A 39 -10.54 -9.44 -1.94
CA GLU A 39 -9.40 -9.82 -2.77
C GLU A 39 -8.91 -8.65 -3.63
N ALA A 40 -9.83 -7.89 -4.24
CA ALA A 40 -9.48 -6.70 -5.03
C ALA A 40 -8.84 -5.62 -4.17
N TYR A 41 -9.37 -5.36 -2.97
CA TYR A 41 -8.80 -4.42 -2.03
C TYR A 41 -7.40 -4.84 -1.57
N GLN A 42 -7.22 -6.12 -1.25
CA GLN A 42 -5.91 -6.64 -0.85
C GLN A 42 -4.87 -6.49 -1.97
N ALA A 43 -5.25 -6.82 -3.20
CA ALA A 43 -4.40 -6.62 -4.37
C ALA A 43 -4.03 -5.15 -4.59
N GLU A 44 -4.96 -4.22 -4.37
CA GLU A 44 -4.71 -2.78 -4.46
C GLU A 44 -3.74 -2.30 -3.38
N MET A 45 -3.92 -2.74 -2.12
CA MET A 45 -3.00 -2.41 -1.02
C MET A 45 -1.59 -2.94 -1.28
N ASP A 46 -1.47 -4.17 -1.76
CA ASP A 46 -0.17 -4.76 -2.06
C ASP A 46 0.50 -4.04 -3.23
N ALA A 47 -0.24 -3.68 -4.27
CA ALA A 47 0.30 -2.86 -5.36
C ALA A 47 0.79 -1.49 -4.87
N LEU A 48 0.05 -0.84 -3.96
CA LEU A 48 0.44 0.43 -3.37
C LEU A 48 1.73 0.30 -2.54
N ARG A 49 1.84 -0.75 -1.70
CA ARG A 49 3.06 -1.05 -0.92
C ARG A 49 4.27 -1.21 -1.84
N HIS A 50 4.15 -2.03 -2.89
CA HIS A 50 5.23 -2.22 -3.86
C HIS A 50 5.65 -0.90 -4.54
N LYS A 51 4.69 -0.02 -4.85
CA LYS A 51 4.97 1.29 -5.44
C LYS A 51 5.72 2.20 -4.46
N LEU A 52 5.34 2.18 -3.18
CA LEU A 52 5.99 2.96 -2.13
C LEU A 52 7.41 2.44 -1.86
N ASP A 53 7.61 1.13 -1.81
CA ASP A 53 8.93 0.51 -1.62
C ASP A 53 9.89 0.86 -2.76
N ARG A 54 9.41 0.83 -4.02
CA ARG A 54 10.22 1.27 -5.17
C ARG A 54 10.61 2.73 -5.04
N ARG A 55 9.66 3.60 -4.71
CA ARG A 55 9.92 5.03 -4.57
C ARG A 55 10.88 5.34 -3.41
N LEU A 56 10.85 4.55 -2.33
CA LEU A 56 11.82 4.65 -1.24
C LEU A 56 13.23 4.28 -1.72
N LYS A 57 13.37 3.17 -2.46
CA LYS A 57 14.67 2.77 -3.04
C LYS A 57 15.21 3.82 -4.01
N ASP A 58 14.36 4.39 -4.86
CA ASP A 58 14.75 5.45 -5.79
C ASP A 58 15.23 6.70 -5.03
N LEU A 59 14.57 7.05 -3.93
CA LEU A 59 14.98 8.15 -3.05
C LEU A 59 16.34 7.89 -2.41
N GLU A 60 16.54 6.69 -1.84
CA GLU A 60 17.82 6.29 -1.22
C GLU A 60 18.98 6.28 -2.23
N GLN A 61 18.70 5.83 -3.47
CA GLN A 61 19.69 5.86 -4.55
C GLN A 61 20.04 7.30 -4.94
N ALA A 62 19.05 8.16 -5.18
CA ALA A 62 19.28 9.56 -5.53
C ALA A 62 20.05 10.32 -4.44
N GLN A 63 19.78 10.00 -3.16
CA GLN A 63 20.51 10.52 -2.02
C GLN A 63 21.98 10.04 -2.01
N THR A 64 22.21 8.76 -2.29
CA THR A 64 23.57 8.20 -2.40
C THR A 64 24.37 8.89 -3.50
N ASP A 65 23.77 9.05 -4.68
CA ASP A 65 24.42 9.71 -5.82
C ASP A 65 24.75 11.17 -5.50
N LEU A 66 23.83 11.89 -4.86
CA LEU A 66 24.06 13.26 -4.41
C LEU A 66 25.21 13.37 -3.40
N ALA A 67 25.30 12.42 -2.46
CA ALA A 67 26.39 12.39 -1.50
C ALA A 67 27.74 12.17 -2.19
N VAL A 68 27.81 11.20 -3.12
CA VAL A 68 29.01 10.92 -3.93
C VAL A 68 29.44 12.16 -4.72
N ASP A 69 28.51 12.83 -5.38
CA ASP A 69 28.78 14.04 -6.16
C ASP A 69 29.31 15.19 -5.28
N LYS A 70 28.73 15.38 -4.10
CA LYS A 70 29.22 16.38 -3.13
C LYS A 70 30.64 16.05 -2.67
N PHE A 71 30.92 14.79 -2.35
CA PHE A 71 32.27 14.32 -1.98
C PHE A 71 33.28 14.53 -3.11
N ARG A 72 32.90 14.24 -4.35
CA ARG A 72 33.74 14.45 -5.52
C ARG A 72 34.08 15.93 -5.70
N ARG A 73 33.08 16.82 -5.61
CA ARG A 73 33.28 18.28 -5.71
C ARG A 73 34.19 18.81 -4.61
N LEU A 74 33.99 18.38 -3.37
CA LEU A 74 34.82 18.80 -2.24
C LEU A 74 36.28 18.31 -2.37
N SER A 75 36.48 17.12 -2.94
CA SER A 75 37.81 16.58 -3.19
C SER A 75 38.57 17.35 -4.26
N MET A 76 37.86 17.91 -5.25
CA MET A 76 38.41 18.73 -6.33
C MET A 76 38.52 20.22 -5.99
N ASP A 77 38.08 20.64 -4.80
CA ASP A 77 38.09 22.03 -4.37
C ASP A 77 39.52 22.51 -4.07
N GLN A 78 40.08 23.28 -5.02
CA GLN A 78 41.42 23.86 -4.95
C GLN A 78 41.51 25.04 -3.95
N SER A 79 40.38 25.56 -3.46
CA SER A 79 40.38 26.62 -2.44
C SER A 79 40.80 26.11 -1.06
N ILE A 80 40.65 24.80 -0.82
CA ILE A 80 41.04 24.14 0.44
C ILE A 80 42.50 23.74 0.37
N ARG A 81 43.35 24.49 1.07
CA ARG A 81 44.81 24.37 1.01
C ARG A 81 45.35 23.29 1.94
N THR A 82 44.67 22.99 3.04
CA THR A 82 45.15 22.03 4.03
C THR A 82 44.33 20.74 4.06
N ARG A 83 45.01 19.62 4.29
CA ARG A 83 44.38 18.31 4.47
C ARG A 83 43.39 18.31 5.65
N GLN A 84 43.76 18.97 6.75
CA GLN A 84 42.94 19.03 7.96
C GLN A 84 41.62 19.78 7.74
N GLU A 85 41.65 20.91 7.04
CA GLU A 85 40.41 21.64 6.66
C GLU A 85 39.54 20.80 5.73
N ARG A 86 40.15 20.07 4.79
CA ARG A 86 39.41 19.17 3.90
C ARG A 86 38.72 18.06 4.69
N GLU A 87 39.43 17.39 5.59
CA GLU A 87 38.87 16.32 6.44
C GLU A 87 37.77 16.85 7.39
N LYS A 88 37.91 18.08 7.89
CA LYS A 88 36.85 18.74 8.68
C LYS A 88 35.60 18.99 7.82
N LYS A 89 35.75 19.63 6.66
CA LYS A 89 34.63 19.90 5.74
C LYS A 89 33.95 18.61 5.27
N MET A 90 34.71 17.53 5.01
CA MET A 90 34.16 16.22 4.65
C MET A 90 33.25 15.68 5.77
N ARG A 91 33.69 15.77 7.03
CA ARG A 91 32.90 15.31 8.19
C ARG A 91 31.63 16.15 8.38
N ASP A 92 31.75 17.48 8.35
CA ASP A 92 30.62 18.39 8.53
C ASP A 92 29.57 18.20 7.43
N MET A 93 30.03 18.04 6.17
CA MET A 93 29.17 17.75 5.04
C MET A 93 28.48 16.39 5.16
N ASN A 94 29.18 15.35 5.65
CA ASN A 94 28.59 14.03 5.85
C ASN A 94 27.49 14.07 6.92
N VAL A 95 27.73 14.75 8.04
CA VAL A 95 26.75 14.93 9.11
C VAL A 95 25.52 15.68 8.59
N SER A 96 25.73 16.82 7.92
CA SER A 96 24.63 17.61 7.36
C SER A 96 23.83 16.84 6.31
N THR A 97 24.51 16.12 5.42
CA THR A 97 23.86 15.32 4.37
C THR A 97 23.04 14.18 4.96
N LYS A 98 23.59 13.45 5.94
CA LYS A 98 22.87 12.40 6.65
C LYS A 98 21.61 12.93 7.34
N GLN A 99 21.69 14.08 7.99
CA GLN A 99 20.53 14.69 8.65
C GLN A 99 19.40 15.03 7.66
N VAL A 100 19.74 15.54 6.48
CA VAL A 100 18.75 15.81 5.42
C VAL A 100 18.10 14.50 4.95
N PHE A 101 18.89 13.45 4.73
CA PHE A 101 18.38 12.15 4.29
C PHE A 101 17.47 11.51 5.33
N ASP A 102 17.85 11.55 6.60
CA ASP A 102 17.02 11.04 7.71
C ASP A 102 15.67 11.77 7.78
N ASN A 103 15.68 13.10 7.60
CA ASN A 103 14.47 13.91 7.59
C ASN A 103 13.57 13.60 6.37
N GLU A 104 14.15 13.46 5.19
CA GLU A 104 13.40 13.08 3.98
C GLU A 104 12.80 11.69 4.11
N ARG A 105 13.56 10.72 4.62
CA ARG A 105 13.06 9.36 4.88
C ARG A 105 11.90 9.38 5.88
N LYS A 106 12.02 10.15 6.96
CA LYS A 106 10.93 10.32 7.94
C LYS A 106 9.68 10.92 7.30
N ARG A 107 9.83 11.98 6.49
CA ARG A 107 8.71 12.59 5.76
C ARG A 107 8.07 11.61 4.78
N PHE A 108 8.89 10.81 4.10
CA PHE A 108 8.41 9.79 3.18
C PHE A 108 7.58 8.73 3.91
N SER A 109 8.07 8.19 5.04
CA SER A 109 7.34 7.20 5.84
C SER A 109 5.99 7.72 6.31
N ILE A 110 5.93 8.96 6.84
CA ILE A 110 4.67 9.57 7.27
C ILE A 110 3.71 9.73 6.07
N GLY A 111 4.20 10.19 4.92
CA GLY A 111 3.37 10.32 3.73
C GLY A 111 2.88 8.99 3.16
N ALA A 112 3.71 7.94 3.27
CA ALA A 112 3.36 6.58 2.88
C ALA A 112 2.23 6.01 3.76
N GLU A 113 2.34 6.19 5.08
CA GLU A 113 1.30 5.79 6.04
C GLU A 113 -0.02 6.52 5.78
N GLN A 114 0.02 7.84 5.58
CA GLN A 114 -1.17 8.64 5.26
C GLN A 114 -1.85 8.20 3.96
N MET A 115 -1.08 7.88 2.91
CA MET A 115 -1.64 7.36 1.66
C MET A 115 -2.29 5.99 1.84
N MET A 116 -1.66 5.08 2.61
CA MET A 116 -2.27 3.78 2.89
C MET A 116 -3.54 3.91 3.72
N GLU A 117 -3.54 4.79 4.72
CA GLU A 117 -4.71 5.09 5.52
C GLU A 117 -5.82 5.70 4.68
N GLN A 118 -5.54 6.71 3.87
CA GLN A 118 -6.55 7.32 2.99
C GLN A 118 -7.19 6.29 2.05
N ASN A 119 -6.39 5.36 1.50
CA ASN A 119 -6.90 4.34 0.61
C ASN A 119 -7.80 3.33 1.34
N SER A 120 -7.47 2.97 2.59
CA SER A 120 -8.33 2.11 3.42
C SER A 120 -9.69 2.76 3.72
N TRP A 121 -9.71 4.05 4.09
CA TRP A 121 -10.94 4.80 4.35
C TRP A 121 -11.81 4.97 3.09
N SER A 122 -11.19 5.12 1.93
CA SER A 122 -11.91 5.30 0.66
C SER A 122 -12.62 4.03 0.20
N THR A 123 -12.12 2.86 0.57
CA THR A 123 -12.75 1.56 0.27
C THR A 123 -13.91 1.27 1.20
N VAL A 124 -13.82 1.63 2.48
CA VAL A 124 -14.92 1.45 3.46
C VAL A 124 -16.17 2.28 3.10
N LYS A 125 -16.01 3.34 2.31
CA LYS A 125 -17.10 4.25 1.90
C LYS A 125 -17.77 3.90 0.56
N ARG A 126 -17.26 2.90 -0.18
CA ARG A 126 -17.90 2.41 -1.42
C ARG A 126 -18.73 1.17 -1.14
#